data_AF-Q4DBX6-F1
#
_entry.id   AF-Q4DBX6-F1
#
_cell.length_a   1.000
_cell.length_b   1.000
_cell.length_c   1.000
_cell.angle_alpha   90.00
_cell.angle_beta   90.00
_cell.angle_gamma   90.00
#
_symmetry.space_group_name_H-M   'P 1'
#
loop_
_entity.id
_entity.type
_entity.pdbx_description
1 polymer ?
#
loop_
_entity_poly.entity_id
_entity_poly.type
_entity_poly.pdbx_seq_one_letter_code
_entity_poly.pdbx_strand_id
1 'polypeptide(L)'
;MHLCVRMRCALRSLFILSLFLVLATAKVFAERLMAGWDPFAVAEEEGLLKQLNSLPQFNAKSWLKEGASSRGGKPTVPVNTQVVVNVPTATGERRFVLYVPDSYMQNGNSTAALQLYFHGLNDQCDRFLNAINVIEHAKKTGFVLASLCGSEGAIGTAWNAGTCCGFFSEKQPDDFDFAEKVVESVSSSLGVHFTRVMAVGFSN
;
A
#
# COMPACT_ATOMS: atom_id res chain seq x y z
N MET A 1 4.07 25.27 -69.43
CA MET A 1 4.61 24.36 -68.40
C MET A 1 5.06 25.06 -67.10
N HIS A 2 5.62 26.29 -67.14
CA HIS A 2 6.15 26.98 -65.95
C HIS A 2 5.12 27.31 -64.84
N LEU A 3 3.87 27.64 -65.19
CA LEU A 3 2.85 28.01 -64.19
C LEU A 3 2.46 26.82 -63.29
N CYS A 4 2.38 25.61 -63.85
CA CYS A 4 2.00 24.40 -63.14
C CYS A 4 3.06 23.97 -62.10
N VAL A 5 4.34 24.15 -62.42
CA VAL A 5 5.46 23.85 -61.50
C VAL A 5 5.46 24.81 -60.31
N ARG A 6 5.26 26.12 -60.54
CA ARG A 6 5.19 27.12 -59.47
C ARG A 6 4.04 26.84 -58.50
N MET A 7 2.86 26.47 -59.03
CA MET A 7 1.70 26.14 -58.21
C MET A 7 1.90 24.89 -57.35
N ARG A 8 2.52 23.83 -57.91
CA ARG A 8 2.88 22.62 -57.14
C ARG A 8 3.90 22.92 -56.03
N CYS A 9 4.87 23.80 -56.29
CA CYS A 9 5.86 24.21 -55.29
C CYS A 9 5.21 25.01 -54.16
N ALA A 10 4.36 25.99 -54.49
CA ALA A 10 3.63 26.78 -53.50
C ALA A 10 2.72 25.91 -52.62
N LEU A 11 1.99 24.96 -53.22
CA LEU A 11 1.12 24.06 -52.48
C LEU A 11 1.91 23.17 -51.51
N ARG A 12 3.05 22.61 -51.94
CA ARG A 12 3.95 21.83 -51.08
C ARG A 12 4.49 22.66 -49.92
N SER A 13 4.93 23.90 -50.19
CA SER A 13 5.40 24.80 -49.13
C SER A 13 4.30 25.13 -48.12
N LEU A 14 3.06 25.33 -48.57
CA LEU A 14 1.91 25.57 -47.69
C LEU A 14 1.60 24.35 -46.80
N PHE A 15 1.62 23.14 -47.36
CA PHE A 15 1.41 21.88 -46.62
C PHE A 15 2.51 21.63 -45.57
N ILE A 16 3.76 21.93 -45.91
CA ILE A 16 4.88 21.78 -44.96
C ILE A 16 4.72 22.80 -43.83
N LEU A 17 4.41 24.06 -44.14
CA LEU A 17 4.20 25.10 -43.14
C LEU A 17 3.01 24.79 -42.23
N SER A 18 1.90 24.29 -42.77
CA SER A 18 0.73 23.91 -41.97
C SER A 18 1.04 22.74 -41.04
N LEU A 19 1.80 21.74 -41.51
CA LEU A 19 2.26 20.63 -40.67
C LEU A 19 3.15 21.11 -39.53
N PHE A 20 4.09 22.03 -39.79
CA PHE A 20 4.93 22.62 -38.74
C PHE A 20 4.10 23.40 -37.70
N LEU A 21 3.08 24.15 -38.13
CA LEU A 21 2.18 24.84 -37.20
C LEU A 21 1.40 23.85 -36.31
N VAL A 22 0.85 22.77 -36.89
CA VAL A 22 0.11 21.75 -36.12
C VAL A 22 1.02 21.04 -35.12
N LEU A 23 2.26 20.73 -35.50
CA LEU A 23 3.23 20.13 -34.57
C LEU A 23 3.63 21.10 -33.45
N ALA A 24 3.81 22.39 -33.76
CA ALA A 24 4.12 23.41 -32.75
C ALA A 24 2.97 23.60 -31.75
N THR A 25 1.72 23.66 -32.23
CA THR A 25 0.56 23.77 -31.34
C THR A 25 0.34 22.52 -30.49
N ALA A 26 0.54 21.33 -31.06
CA ALA A 26 0.47 20.07 -30.31
C ALA A 26 1.53 20.02 -29.20
N LYS A 27 2.75 20.50 -29.48
CA LYS A 27 3.83 20.55 -28.49
C LYS A 27 3.53 21.54 -27.36
N VAL A 28 3.07 22.75 -27.68
CA VAL A 28 2.67 23.74 -26.66
C VAL A 28 1.49 23.25 -25.83
N PHE A 29 0.53 22.55 -26.44
CA PHE A 29 -0.60 21.96 -25.72
C PHE A 29 -0.15 20.83 -24.78
N ALA A 30 0.75 19.95 -25.23
CA ALA A 30 1.34 18.91 -24.39
C ALA A 30 2.15 19.51 -23.24
N GLU A 31 3.01 20.50 -23.49
CA GLU A 31 3.76 21.20 -22.44
C GLU A 31 2.83 21.86 -21.41
N ARG A 32 1.69 22.43 -21.85
CA ARG A 32 0.70 23.03 -20.95
C ARG A 32 -0.08 21.99 -20.13
N LEU A 33 -0.37 20.82 -20.71
CA LEU A 33 -0.97 19.69 -19.98
C LEU A 33 0.01 19.14 -18.92
N MET A 34 1.29 19.03 -19.26
CA MET A 34 2.31 18.51 -18.33
C MET A 34 2.72 19.52 -17.26
N ALA A 35 2.69 20.83 -17.54
CA ALA A 35 3.09 21.86 -16.57
C ALA A 35 2.22 21.91 -15.31
N GLY A 36 0.98 21.39 -15.37
CA GLY A 36 0.09 21.23 -14.21
C GLY A 36 0.00 19.81 -13.67
N TRP A 37 0.62 18.83 -14.34
CA TRP A 37 0.60 17.44 -13.93
C TRP A 37 1.94 17.11 -13.29
N ASP A 38 2.03 17.31 -11.97
CA ASP A 38 3.13 16.79 -11.18
C ASP A 38 2.76 15.36 -10.73
N PRO A 39 3.35 14.31 -11.33
CA PRO A 39 3.10 12.93 -10.92
C PRO A 39 3.62 12.63 -9.51
N PHE A 40 4.37 13.56 -8.91
CA PHE A 40 4.94 13.47 -7.57
C PHE A 40 4.33 14.49 -6.59
N ALA A 41 3.20 15.12 -6.93
CA ALA A 41 2.59 16.16 -6.11
C ALA A 41 2.36 15.70 -4.66
N VAL A 42 3.21 16.20 -3.75
CA VAL A 42 3.34 15.91 -2.31
C VAL A 42 2.05 16.14 -1.49
N ALA A 43 1.04 16.80 -2.07
CA ALA A 43 -0.22 17.11 -1.40
C ALA A 43 -0.99 15.85 -0.97
N GLU A 44 -0.80 14.71 -1.65
CA GLU A 44 -1.36 13.44 -1.17
C GLU A 44 -0.57 12.90 0.02
N GLU A 45 0.76 12.90 0.01
CA GLU A 45 1.60 12.30 1.08
C GLU A 45 1.29 12.82 2.49
N GLU A 46 1.11 14.14 2.65
CA GLU A 46 0.72 14.72 3.94
C GLU A 46 -0.66 14.22 4.40
N GLY A 47 -1.62 14.13 3.47
CA GLY A 47 -2.94 13.55 3.73
C GLY A 47 -2.89 12.06 4.05
N LEU A 48 -2.01 11.31 3.36
CA LEU A 48 -1.79 9.88 3.54
C LEU A 48 -1.27 9.57 4.94
N LEU A 49 -0.22 10.26 5.38
CA LEU A 49 0.33 10.06 6.73
C LEU A 49 -0.61 10.56 7.83
N LYS A 50 -1.44 11.58 7.54
CA LYS A 50 -2.41 12.11 8.50
C LYS A 50 -3.43 11.06 8.94
N GLN A 51 -3.96 10.26 8.02
CA GLN A 51 -4.92 9.22 8.37
C GLN A 51 -4.26 8.13 9.22
N LEU A 52 -3.13 7.56 8.77
CA LEU A 52 -2.39 6.55 9.52
C LEU A 52 -2.04 7.01 10.95
N ASN A 53 -1.57 8.25 11.10
CA ASN A 53 -1.19 8.81 12.40
C ASN A 53 -2.41 9.18 13.28
N SER A 54 -3.61 9.31 12.70
CA SER A 54 -4.84 9.56 13.46
C SER A 54 -5.43 8.32 14.13
N LEU A 55 -5.03 7.13 13.68
CA LEU A 55 -5.49 5.87 14.27
C LEU A 55 -4.86 5.65 15.65
N PRO A 56 -5.53 4.91 16.56
CA PRO A 56 -4.94 4.54 17.85
C PRO A 56 -3.62 3.78 17.65
N GLN A 57 -2.59 4.15 18.42
CA GLN A 57 -1.22 3.65 18.27
C GLN A 57 -0.88 2.64 19.35
N PHE A 58 -0.26 1.52 18.96
CA PHE A 58 0.18 0.43 19.82
C PHE A 58 1.63 0.03 19.48
N ASN A 59 2.25 -0.74 20.36
CA ASN A 59 3.60 -1.29 20.14
C ASN A 59 3.65 -2.78 20.50
N ALA A 60 4.04 -3.59 19.51
CA ALA A 60 4.11 -5.05 19.60
C ALA A 60 5.16 -5.54 20.62
N LYS A 61 6.15 -4.74 21.00
CA LYS A 61 7.12 -5.09 22.05
C LYS A 61 6.42 -5.45 23.38
N SER A 62 5.24 -4.89 23.63
CA SER A 62 4.44 -5.23 24.81
C SER A 62 3.87 -6.65 24.78
N TRP A 63 3.69 -7.24 23.59
CA TRP A 63 3.11 -8.57 23.38
C TRP A 63 4.14 -9.69 23.37
N LEU A 64 5.40 -9.36 23.10
CA LEU A 64 6.50 -10.32 23.02
C LEU A 64 7.15 -10.63 24.38
N LYS A 65 6.65 -10.04 25.49
CA LYS A 65 7.20 -10.31 26.83
C LYS A 65 6.86 -11.74 27.28
N GLU A 66 7.84 -12.43 27.87
CA GLU A 66 7.61 -13.74 28.49
C GLU A 66 6.47 -13.67 29.52
N GLY A 67 5.56 -14.67 29.47
CA GLY A 67 4.36 -14.71 30.32
C GLY A 67 3.16 -13.89 29.83
N ALA A 68 3.28 -13.13 28.73
CA ALA A 68 2.16 -12.36 28.16
C ALA A 68 1.12 -13.21 27.39
N SER A 69 1.36 -14.52 27.22
CA SER A 69 0.52 -15.41 26.42
C SER A 69 -0.86 -15.61 27.04
N SER A 70 -1.78 -14.70 26.76
CA SER A 70 -3.22 -14.92 26.90
C SER A 70 -3.74 -15.60 25.63
N ARG A 71 -3.37 -16.87 25.42
CA ARG A 71 -3.95 -17.66 24.32
C ARG A 71 -5.48 -17.63 24.44
N GLY A 72 -6.15 -16.89 23.56
CA GLY A 72 -7.61 -16.73 23.55
C GLY A 72 -8.18 -15.75 24.59
N GLY A 73 -7.36 -14.87 25.16
CA GLY A 73 -7.82 -13.82 26.08
C GLY A 73 -8.56 -12.67 25.40
N LYS A 74 -9.15 -11.77 26.20
CA LYS A 74 -9.71 -10.51 25.70
C LYS A 74 -8.62 -9.75 24.93
N PRO A 75 -8.86 -9.30 23.68
CA PRO A 75 -7.89 -8.52 22.92
C PRO A 75 -7.36 -7.32 23.71
N THR A 76 -6.04 -7.12 23.68
CA THR A 76 -5.40 -5.95 24.30
C THR A 76 -5.57 -4.67 23.47
N VAL A 77 -6.02 -4.81 22.23
CA VAL A 77 -6.43 -3.72 21.34
C VAL A 77 -7.96 -3.64 21.29
N PRO A 78 -8.55 -2.45 21.04
CA PRO A 78 -9.97 -2.32 20.81
C PRO A 78 -10.46 -3.20 19.65
N VAL A 79 -11.55 -3.93 19.87
CA VAL A 79 -12.23 -4.67 18.80
C VAL A 79 -13.02 -3.72 17.89
N ASN A 80 -13.33 -4.18 16.68
CA ASN A 80 -14.05 -3.43 15.64
C ASN A 80 -13.43 -2.06 15.31
N THR A 81 -12.14 -1.89 15.59
CA THR A 81 -11.42 -0.64 15.42
C THR A 81 -10.12 -0.94 14.70
N GLN A 82 -9.79 -0.15 13.68
CA GLN A 82 -8.47 -0.20 13.06
C GLN A 82 -7.48 0.53 13.97
N VAL A 83 -6.36 -0.11 14.27
CA VAL A 83 -5.28 0.46 15.10
C VAL A 83 -3.94 0.29 14.39
N VAL A 84 -3.00 1.19 14.63
CA VAL A 84 -1.64 1.05 14.12
C VAL A 84 -0.77 0.40 15.17
N VAL A 85 0.02 -0.58 14.75
CA VAL A 85 0.94 -1.32 15.61
C VAL A 85 2.34 -1.17 15.07
N ASN A 86 3.23 -0.65 15.92
CA ASN A 86 4.66 -0.62 15.66
C ASN A 86 5.29 -1.96 16.04
N VAL A 87 6.11 -2.53 15.15
CA VAL A 87 6.80 -3.81 15.35
C VAL A 87 8.29 -3.67 15.04
N PRO A 88 9.19 -4.15 15.91
CA PRO A 88 10.61 -4.17 15.61
C PRO A 88 10.91 -5.25 14.55
N THR A 89 11.71 -4.89 13.57
CA THR A 89 12.27 -5.77 12.52
C THR A 89 13.79 -5.72 12.57
N ALA A 90 14.46 -6.60 11.83
CA ALA A 90 15.92 -6.66 11.73
C ALA A 90 16.53 -5.35 11.20
N THR A 91 15.79 -4.61 10.37
CA THR A 91 16.26 -3.39 9.69
C THR A 91 15.67 -2.10 10.25
N GLY A 92 14.81 -2.15 11.27
CA GLY A 92 14.20 -0.96 11.87
C GLY A 92 12.86 -1.21 12.51
N GLU A 93 12.14 -0.16 12.90
CA GLU A 93 10.75 -0.29 13.33
C GLU A 93 9.84 -0.13 12.11
N ARG A 94 8.87 -1.04 11.96
CA ARG A 94 7.84 -0.99 10.91
C ARG A 94 6.46 -0.98 11.52
N ARG A 95 5.46 -0.70 10.68
CA ARG A 95 4.08 -0.50 11.11
C ARG A 95 3.13 -1.35 10.31
N PHE A 96 2.05 -1.78 10.95
CA PHE A 96 0.90 -2.39 10.29
C PHE A 96 -0.39 -1.90 10.94
N VAL A 97 -1.48 -1.95 10.19
CA VAL A 97 -2.83 -1.67 10.68
C VAL A 97 -3.48 -3.00 11.06
N LEU A 98 -3.86 -3.12 12.32
CA LEU A 98 -4.53 -4.28 12.88
C LEU A 98 -6.03 -4.00 13.02
N TYR A 99 -6.84 -4.97 12.63
CA TYR A 99 -8.28 -5.00 12.89
C TYR A 99 -8.67 -6.34 13.50
N VAL A 100 -9.24 -6.28 14.71
CA VAL A 100 -9.77 -7.44 15.42
C VAL A 100 -11.29 -7.33 15.43
N PRO A 101 -12.04 -8.19 14.73
CA PRO A 101 -13.50 -8.18 14.82
C PRO A 101 -13.95 -8.62 16.22
N ASP A 102 -15.09 -8.18 16.69
CA ASP A 102 -15.69 -8.69 17.94
C ASP A 102 -15.97 -10.21 17.89
N SER A 103 -16.18 -10.76 16.70
CA SER A 103 -16.36 -12.18 16.42
C SER A 103 -15.05 -13.00 16.44
N TYR A 104 -13.90 -12.39 16.74
CA TYR A 104 -12.52 -12.95 16.65
C TYR A 104 -12.30 -14.33 17.31
N MET A 105 -13.07 -14.70 18.33
CA MET A 105 -13.02 -16.02 18.98
C MET A 105 -14.42 -16.60 19.18
N GLN A 106 -15.41 -16.03 18.50
CA GLN A 106 -16.77 -16.55 18.49
C GLN A 106 -16.83 -17.75 17.53
N ASN A 107 -17.86 -18.59 17.68
CA ASN A 107 -18.06 -19.87 16.96
C ASN A 107 -17.28 -21.08 17.50
N GLY A 108 -16.87 -21.09 18.78
CA GLY A 108 -16.26 -22.27 19.42
C GLY A 108 -14.81 -22.55 19.00
N ASN A 109 -14.17 -21.58 18.32
CA ASN A 109 -12.77 -21.66 17.95
C ASN A 109 -11.88 -21.49 19.18
N SER A 110 -10.95 -22.41 19.41
CA SER A 110 -9.92 -22.30 20.46
C SER A 110 -8.72 -21.44 20.06
N THR A 111 -8.61 -21.12 18.77
CA THR A 111 -7.59 -20.24 18.20
C THR A 111 -8.23 -19.45 17.08
N ALA A 112 -7.70 -18.27 16.78
CA ALA A 112 -8.19 -17.52 15.65
C ALA A 112 -7.37 -17.73 14.37
N ALA A 113 -7.87 -17.11 13.30
CA ALA A 113 -7.21 -17.04 12.01
C ALA A 113 -6.81 -15.60 11.69
N LEU A 114 -5.65 -15.45 11.04
CA LEU A 114 -5.03 -14.19 10.66
C LEU A 114 -4.88 -14.11 9.14
N GLN A 115 -5.28 -12.97 8.58
CA GLN A 115 -5.04 -12.62 7.20
C GLN A 115 -4.10 -11.42 7.14
N LEU A 116 -2.97 -11.59 6.47
CA LEU A 116 -2.03 -10.52 6.13
C LEU A 116 -2.46 -9.87 4.82
N TYR A 117 -2.46 -8.55 4.77
CA TYR A 117 -2.84 -7.76 3.60
C TYR A 117 -1.66 -6.91 3.13
N PHE A 118 -1.31 -7.06 1.86
CA PHE A 118 -0.26 -6.32 1.17
C PHE A 118 -0.89 -5.39 0.13
N HIS A 119 -0.81 -4.08 0.35
CA HIS A 119 -1.38 -3.07 -0.55
C HIS A 119 -0.65 -3.01 -1.90
N GLY A 120 -1.26 -2.40 -2.91
CA GLY A 120 -0.60 -2.19 -4.21
C GLY A 120 0.47 -1.09 -4.18
N LEU A 121 1.24 -0.97 -5.26
CA LEU A 121 2.25 0.06 -5.44
C LEU A 121 1.64 1.45 -5.28
N ASN A 122 2.33 2.32 -4.55
CA ASN A 122 1.90 3.69 -4.26
C ASN A 122 0.55 3.76 -3.51
N ASP A 123 0.17 2.69 -2.82
CA ASP A 123 -0.97 2.66 -1.90
C ASP A 123 -0.51 2.58 -0.43
N GLN A 124 -1.46 2.66 0.51
CA GLN A 124 -1.18 2.74 1.94
C GLN A 124 -1.99 1.73 2.75
N CYS A 125 -1.35 1.17 3.77
CA CYS A 125 -1.89 0.13 4.64
C CYS A 125 -3.19 0.51 5.37
N ASP A 126 -3.38 1.78 5.72
CA ASP A 126 -4.54 2.29 6.45
C ASP A 126 -5.78 2.53 5.59
N ARG A 127 -5.60 2.58 4.27
CA ARG A 127 -6.70 2.69 3.31
C ARG A 127 -7.09 1.33 2.73
N PHE A 128 -6.11 0.44 2.56
CA PHE A 128 -6.26 -0.78 1.79
C PHE A 128 -7.44 -1.66 2.24
N LEU A 129 -7.59 -1.91 3.56
CA LEU A 129 -8.68 -2.75 4.09
C LEU A 129 -10.08 -2.22 3.74
N ASN A 130 -10.25 -0.89 3.75
CA ASN A 130 -11.51 -0.24 3.39
C ASN A 130 -11.70 -0.22 1.88
N ALA A 131 -10.64 0.06 1.12
CA ALA A 131 -10.68 0.11 -0.34
C ALA A 131 -11.16 -1.22 -0.96
N ILE A 132 -10.77 -2.35 -0.38
CA ILE A 132 -11.20 -3.69 -0.82
C ILE A 132 -12.42 -4.24 -0.07
N ASN A 133 -13.03 -3.44 0.81
CA ASN A 133 -14.24 -3.77 1.58
C ASN A 133 -14.15 -5.10 2.37
N VAL A 134 -13.00 -5.39 2.99
CA VAL A 134 -12.79 -6.67 3.69
C VAL A 134 -13.15 -6.64 5.18
N ILE A 135 -13.36 -5.45 5.76
CA ILE A 135 -13.81 -5.29 7.15
C ILE A 135 -15.15 -6.01 7.40
N GLU A 136 -16.13 -5.89 6.49
CA GLU A 136 -17.42 -6.56 6.62
C GLU A 136 -17.31 -8.08 6.50
N HIS A 137 -16.33 -8.58 5.74
CA HIS A 137 -16.01 -10.00 5.70
C HIS A 137 -15.42 -10.49 7.03
N ALA A 138 -14.50 -9.72 7.63
CA ALA A 138 -13.90 -10.03 8.92
C ALA A 138 -14.94 -10.12 10.05
N LYS A 139 -15.90 -9.19 10.09
CA LYS A 139 -17.01 -9.22 11.06
C LYS A 139 -17.79 -10.54 11.01
N LYS A 140 -18.05 -11.06 9.81
CA LYS A 140 -18.81 -12.30 9.59
C LYS A 140 -18.01 -13.57 9.87
N THR A 141 -16.72 -13.55 9.58
CA THR A 141 -15.85 -14.75 9.61
C THR A 141 -15.02 -14.87 10.88
N GLY A 142 -14.80 -13.77 11.60
CA GLY A 142 -13.89 -13.71 12.75
C GLY A 142 -12.40 -13.62 12.38
N PHE A 143 -12.06 -13.40 11.11
CA PHE A 143 -10.65 -13.21 10.70
C PHE A 143 -10.07 -11.93 11.29
N VAL A 144 -8.88 -12.02 11.89
CA VAL A 144 -8.04 -10.85 12.16
C VAL A 144 -7.41 -10.41 10.86
N LEU A 145 -7.40 -9.11 10.65
CA LEU A 145 -6.76 -8.51 9.51
C LEU A 145 -5.53 -7.74 9.99
N ALA A 146 -4.39 -7.99 9.35
CA ALA A 146 -3.19 -7.18 9.50
C ALA A 146 -2.81 -6.62 8.13
N SER A 147 -3.03 -5.32 7.92
CA SER A 147 -2.59 -4.61 6.72
C SER A 147 -1.19 -4.05 6.92
N LEU A 148 -0.22 -4.65 6.25
CA LEU A 148 1.19 -4.29 6.42
C LEU A 148 1.47 -2.99 5.68
N CYS A 149 2.29 -2.10 6.26
CA CYS A 149 2.72 -0.88 5.59
C CYS A 149 4.01 -1.11 4.82
N GLY A 150 3.96 -0.87 3.51
CA GLY A 150 5.12 -0.84 2.63
C GLY A 150 6.14 0.21 3.06
N SER A 151 7.31 0.15 2.45
CA SER A 151 8.38 1.14 2.67
C SER A 151 8.42 2.12 1.52
N GLU A 152 8.94 3.33 1.76
CA GLU A 152 9.08 4.33 0.71
C GLU A 152 10.08 3.85 -0.35
N GLY A 153 9.59 3.70 -1.58
CA GLY A 153 10.38 3.33 -2.75
C GLY A 153 10.59 4.51 -3.69
N ALA A 154 11.19 4.24 -4.85
CA ALA A 154 11.50 5.24 -5.87
C ALA A 154 10.27 5.76 -6.63
N ILE A 155 9.12 5.08 -6.53
CA ILE A 155 7.87 5.44 -7.20
C ILE A 155 6.68 5.36 -6.23
N GLY A 156 6.93 5.70 -4.96
CA GLY A 156 5.98 5.64 -3.85
C GLY A 156 6.17 4.42 -2.95
N THR A 157 5.24 4.24 -2.02
CA THR A 157 5.23 3.12 -1.08
C THR A 157 5.12 1.77 -1.78
N ALA A 158 6.04 0.87 -1.46
CA ALA A 158 6.23 -0.37 -2.21
C ALA A 158 6.71 -1.52 -1.32
N TRP A 159 6.83 -2.68 -1.96
CA TRP A 159 7.40 -3.92 -1.41
C TRP A 159 8.70 -4.26 -2.13
N ASN A 160 9.55 -5.04 -1.49
CA ASN A 160 10.65 -5.73 -2.11
C ASN A 160 10.11 -6.84 -3.03
N ALA A 161 9.89 -6.48 -4.30
CA ALA A 161 9.48 -7.40 -5.37
C ALA A 161 10.66 -7.83 -6.28
N GLY A 162 11.90 -7.77 -5.78
CA GLY A 162 13.10 -8.16 -6.52
C GLY A 162 13.52 -7.12 -7.56
N THR A 163 13.46 -7.47 -8.84
CA THR A 163 14.00 -6.64 -9.94
C THR A 163 13.03 -5.59 -10.47
N CYS A 164 11.76 -5.64 -10.08
CA CYS A 164 10.76 -4.68 -10.52
C CYS A 164 10.12 -3.96 -9.34
N CYS A 165 10.11 -2.65 -9.52
CA CYS A 165 9.09 -1.72 -9.09
C CYS A 165 9.12 -1.38 -7.59
N GLY A 166 9.67 -0.20 -7.28
CA GLY A 166 9.81 0.30 -5.92
C GLY A 166 11.28 0.51 -5.55
N PHE A 167 12.05 -0.57 -5.39
CA PHE A 167 13.42 -0.48 -4.87
C PHE A 167 14.47 -0.79 -5.93
N PHE A 168 15.23 0.24 -6.34
CA PHE A 168 16.32 0.11 -7.32
C PHE A 168 17.72 0.04 -6.67
N SER A 169 17.79 0.13 -5.34
CA SER A 169 19.06 0.06 -4.59
C SER A 169 19.27 -1.32 -3.98
N GLU A 170 20.52 -1.67 -3.69
CA GLU A 170 20.91 -2.88 -2.96
C GLU A 170 20.33 -2.95 -1.54
N LYS A 171 19.93 -1.81 -0.97
CA LYS A 171 19.35 -1.73 0.38
C LYS A 171 17.83 -1.79 0.32
N GLN A 172 17.31 -2.95 -0.04
CA GLN A 172 15.87 -3.22 -0.07
C GLN A 172 15.35 -3.51 1.35
N PRO A 173 14.07 -3.21 1.66
CA PRO A 173 13.48 -3.64 2.91
C PRO A 173 13.42 -5.18 2.98
N ASP A 174 13.63 -5.72 4.19
CA ASP A 174 13.38 -7.13 4.48
C ASP A 174 11.89 -7.30 4.81
N ASP A 175 11.08 -7.49 3.78
CA ASP A 175 9.63 -7.72 3.94
C ASP A 175 9.30 -9.11 4.48
N PHE A 176 10.22 -10.08 4.37
CA PHE A 176 10.05 -11.41 4.94
C PHE A 176 10.15 -11.38 6.45
N ASP A 177 11.23 -10.79 7.00
CA ASP A 177 11.38 -10.58 8.44
C ASP A 177 10.21 -9.75 8.97
N PHE A 178 9.80 -8.70 8.25
CA PHE A 178 8.66 -7.90 8.67
C PHE A 178 7.36 -8.72 8.78
N ALA A 179 7.02 -9.52 7.77
CA ALA A 179 5.83 -10.36 7.80
C ALA A 179 5.91 -11.40 8.93
N GLU A 180 7.07 -12.02 9.16
CA GLU A 180 7.30 -12.94 10.27
C GLU A 180 7.06 -12.26 11.63
N LYS A 181 7.63 -11.07 11.84
CA LYS A 181 7.46 -10.32 13.10
C LYS A 181 6.01 -9.91 13.35
N VAL A 182 5.25 -9.60 12.30
CA VAL A 182 3.80 -9.34 12.42
C VAL A 182 3.07 -10.60 12.87
N VAL A 183 3.32 -11.73 12.23
CA VAL A 183 2.68 -13.01 12.59
C VAL A 183 3.02 -13.42 14.02
N GLU A 184 4.30 -13.35 14.42
CA GLU A 184 4.76 -13.66 15.78
C GLU A 184 4.06 -12.76 16.82
N SER A 185 4.05 -11.46 16.56
CA SER A 185 3.50 -10.46 17.47
C SER A 185 1.99 -10.64 17.67
N VAL A 186 1.25 -10.78 16.57
CA VAL A 186 -0.21 -10.96 16.61
C VAL A 186 -0.58 -12.31 17.23
N SER A 187 0.17 -13.37 16.91
CA SER A 187 -0.05 -14.70 17.48
C SER A 187 0.19 -14.72 18.99
N SER A 188 1.23 -14.02 19.46
CA SER A 188 1.53 -13.87 20.87
C SER A 188 0.43 -13.10 21.63
N SER A 189 -0.14 -12.09 21.00
CA SER A 189 -1.16 -11.23 21.62
C SER A 189 -2.55 -11.84 21.66
N LEU A 190 -2.96 -12.57 20.63
CA LEU A 190 -4.37 -12.90 20.44
C LEU A 190 -4.66 -14.42 20.43
N GLY A 191 -3.64 -15.28 20.32
CA GLY A 191 -3.84 -16.73 20.21
C GLY A 191 -4.21 -17.21 18.81
N VAL A 192 -3.61 -16.59 17.79
CA VAL A 192 -3.65 -17.08 16.40
C VAL A 192 -2.84 -18.38 16.30
N HIS A 193 -3.39 -19.38 15.61
CA HIS A 193 -2.62 -20.59 15.30
C HIS A 193 -1.87 -20.42 13.98
N PHE A 194 -0.60 -20.85 13.93
CA PHE A 194 0.26 -20.65 12.75
C PHE A 194 -0.29 -21.32 11.48
N THR A 195 -1.05 -22.42 11.59
CA THR A 195 -1.71 -23.08 10.44
C THR A 195 -2.93 -22.34 9.92
N ARG A 196 -3.31 -21.23 10.56
CA ARG A 196 -4.47 -20.39 10.21
C ARG A 196 -4.03 -18.98 9.83
N VAL A 197 -2.86 -18.88 9.20
CA VAL A 197 -2.31 -17.65 8.65
C VAL A 197 -2.41 -17.70 7.14
N MET A 198 -3.01 -16.67 6.54
CA MET A 198 -3.13 -16.51 5.10
C MET A 198 -2.62 -15.14 4.69
N ALA A 199 -2.20 -14.99 3.44
CA ALA A 199 -1.79 -13.72 2.86
C ALA A 199 -2.66 -13.38 1.65
N VAL A 200 -3.01 -12.10 1.53
CA VAL A 200 -3.75 -11.50 0.42
C VAL A 200 -2.96 -10.28 -0.03
N GLY A 201 -2.76 -10.12 -1.33
CA GLY A 201 -2.08 -8.96 -1.89
C GLY A 201 -2.83 -8.44 -3.10
N PHE A 202 -2.64 -7.16 -3.40
CA PHE A 202 -3.01 -6.59 -4.69
C PHE A 202 -1.75 -6.55 -5.57
N SER A 203 -1.83 -7.06 -6.80
CA SER A 203 -0.66 -7.06 -7.69
C SER A 203 -0.36 -5.65 -8.21
N ASN A 204 0.92 -5.39 -8.46
CA ASN A 204 1.40 -4.21 -9.19
C ASN A 204 1.39 -4.48 -10.69
#